data_AF-A0A220W700-F1
#
_entry.id   AF-A0A220W700-F1
#
_cell.length_a   1.000
_cell.length_b   1.000
_cell.length_c   1.000
_cell.angle_alpha   90.00
_cell.angle_beta   90.00
_cell.angle_gamma   90.00
#
_symmetry.space_group_name_H-M   'P 1'
#
loop_
_entity.id
_entity.type
_entity.pdbx_description
1 polymer ?
#
loop_
_entity_poly.entity_id
_entity_poly.type
_entity_poly.pdbx_seq_one_letter_code
_entity_poly.pdbx_strand_id
1 'polypeptide(L)'
;MSEPIDDLDERDDYIPDPEKEKQAKAVHWLISIIRLLGVVLVMLGLTIALDKLPPVPGPAGYVLIILGLAQMWVLPVWIIRKYIRARVAEEEMAKAAEGANGP
;
A
#
# COMPACT_ATOMS: atom_id res chain seq x y z
N MET A 1 46.01 -14.44 3.85
CA MET A 1 45.27 -13.17 3.91
C MET A 1 43.81 -13.50 3.71
N SER A 2 43.09 -13.66 4.81
CA SER A 2 41.64 -13.77 4.87
C SER A 2 41.15 -12.44 5.42
N GLU A 3 40.48 -11.65 4.59
CA GLU A 3 39.84 -10.40 5.02
C GLU A 3 38.87 -10.69 6.18
N PRO A 4 38.87 -9.88 7.25
CA PRO A 4 37.96 -10.07 8.35
C PRO A 4 36.55 -9.65 7.91
N ILE A 5 35.58 -10.52 8.16
CA ILE A 5 34.15 -10.25 8.02
C ILE A 5 33.74 -9.44 9.26
N ASP A 6 34.17 -8.18 9.35
CA ASP A 6 33.85 -7.29 10.48
C ASP A 6 32.71 -6.29 10.16
N ASP A 7 32.22 -6.26 8.92
CA ASP A 7 31.21 -5.26 8.49
C ASP A 7 29.75 -5.76 8.59
N LEU A 8 29.48 -6.83 9.34
CA LEU A 8 28.12 -7.39 9.51
C LEU A 8 27.42 -6.98 10.82
N ASP A 9 28.09 -6.26 11.72
CA ASP A 9 27.53 -5.81 13.01
C ASP A 9 26.76 -4.48 12.92
N GLU A 10 26.87 -3.73 11.82
CA GLU A 10 25.99 -2.59 11.51
C GLU A 10 24.69 -3.02 10.81
N ARG A 11 24.15 -4.20 11.16
CA ARG A 11 22.72 -4.42 10.98
C ARG A 11 22.04 -3.47 11.95
N ASP A 12 21.65 -2.31 11.45
CA ASP A 12 20.67 -1.39 12.05
C ASP A 12 19.80 -2.19 13.01
N ASP A 13 20.10 -2.12 14.31
CA ASP A 13 19.32 -2.79 15.32
C ASP A 13 17.89 -2.29 15.09
N TYR A 14 17.04 -3.16 14.57
CA TYR A 14 15.64 -2.85 14.33
C TYR A 14 15.03 -2.65 15.70
N ILE A 15 15.12 -1.43 16.23
CA ILE A 15 14.42 -1.02 17.44
C ILE A 15 12.96 -0.97 17.01
N PRO A 16 12.13 -1.95 17.43
CA PRO A 16 10.74 -2.00 17.03
C PRO A 16 10.06 -0.82 17.68
N ASP A 17 9.89 0.26 16.94
CA ASP A 17 9.13 1.40 17.39
C ASP A 17 7.65 0.99 17.40
N PRO A 18 7.02 0.87 18.59
CA PRO A 18 5.67 0.32 18.72
C PRO A 18 4.64 1.17 17.94
N GLU A 19 4.96 2.42 17.62
CA GLU A 19 4.12 3.28 16.79
C GLU A 19 4.20 2.92 15.31
N LYS A 20 5.41 2.61 14.81
CA LYS A 20 5.64 2.23 13.40
C LYS A 20 5.00 0.87 13.07
N GLU A 21 4.99 -0.07 14.02
CA GLU A 21 4.36 -1.38 13.82
C GLU A 21 2.83 -1.31 13.73
N LYS A 22 2.18 -0.51 14.59
CA LYS A 22 0.73 -0.28 14.54
C LYS A 22 0.31 0.34 13.21
N GLN A 23 1.11 1.27 12.71
CA GLN A 23 0.86 1.92 11.42
C GLN A 23 1.08 0.99 10.24
N ALA A 24 2.16 0.20 10.22
CA ALA A 24 2.38 -0.81 9.20
C ALA A 24 1.23 -1.84 9.14
N LYS A 25 0.73 -2.24 10.32
CA LYS A 25 -0.43 -3.12 10.43
C LYS A 25 -1.72 -2.47 9.89
N ALA A 26 -1.95 -1.19 10.17
CA ALA A 26 -3.09 -0.45 9.65
C ALA A 26 -3.05 -0.31 8.12
N VAL A 27 -1.89 0.04 7.56
CA VAL A 27 -1.69 0.13 6.10
C VAL A 27 -1.87 -1.23 5.43
N HIS A 28 -1.32 -2.30 6.02
CA HIS A 28 -1.50 -3.66 5.54
C HIS A 28 -2.98 -4.08 5.53
N TRP A 29 -3.72 -3.76 6.60
CA TRP A 29 -5.14 -4.04 6.70
C TRP A 29 -5.96 -3.28 5.65
N LEU A 30 -5.66 -1.98 5.46
CA LEU A 30 -6.30 -1.15 4.44
C LEU A 30 -6.07 -1.70 3.02
N ILE A 31 -4.83 -2.04 2.68
CA ILE A 31 -4.49 -2.62 1.37
C ILE A 31 -5.24 -3.94 1.15
N SER A 32 -5.35 -4.77 2.20
CA SER A 32 -6.07 -6.04 2.13
C SER A 32 -7.55 -5.84 1.83
N ILE A 33 -8.20 -4.86 2.47
CA ILE A 33 -9.61 -4.52 2.20
C ILE A 33 -9.81 -4.05 0.76
N ILE A 34 -8.94 -3.17 0.26
CA ILE A 34 -9.02 -2.65 -1.11
C ILE A 34 -8.88 -3.79 -2.12
N ARG A 35 -8.01 -4.77 -1.84
CA ARG A 35 -7.89 -5.96 -2.68
C ARG A 35 -9.16 -6.80 -2.67
N LEU A 36 -9.74 -7.05 -1.50
CA LEU A 36 -11.00 -7.79 -1.39
C LEU A 36 -12.13 -7.09 -2.13
N LEU A 37 -12.24 -5.76 -2.03
CA LEU A 37 -13.20 -4.97 -2.80
C LEU A 37 -12.99 -5.16 -4.31
N GLY A 38 -11.74 -5.23 -4.76
CA GLY A 38 -11.41 -5.45 -6.17
C GLY A 38 -11.81 -6.85 -6.64
N VAL A 39 -11.61 -7.88 -5.81
CA VAL A 39 -12.08 -9.24 -6.09
C VAL A 39 -13.61 -9.28 -6.25
N VAL A 40 -14.34 -8.56 -5.39
CA VAL A 40 -15.81 -8.45 -5.50
C VAL A 40 -16.21 -7.82 -6.83
N LEU A 41 -15.56 -6.73 -7.24
CA LEU A 41 -15.82 -6.08 -8.54
C LEU A 41 -15.54 -7.02 -9.71
N VAL A 42 -14.44 -7.79 -9.66
CA VAL A 42 -14.12 -8.79 -10.68
C VAL A 42 -15.19 -9.87 -10.73
N MET A 43 -15.60 -10.43 -9.60
CA MET A 43 -16.65 -11.45 -9.53
C MET A 43 -17.99 -10.95 -10.08
N LEU A 44 -18.33 -9.70 -9.78
CA LEU A 44 -19.55 -9.04 -10.24
C LEU A 44 -19.49 -8.75 -11.75
N GLY A 45 -18.35 -8.28 -12.24
CA GLY A 45 -18.11 -8.12 -13.67
C GLY A 45 -18.13 -9.44 -14.43
N LEU A 46 -17.62 -10.52 -13.84
CA LEU A 46 -17.66 -11.86 -14.42
C LEU A 46 -19.10 -12.38 -14.54
N THR A 47 -19.92 -12.18 -13.51
CA THR A 47 -21.33 -12.58 -13.54
C THR A 47 -22.12 -11.80 -14.60
N ILE A 48 -21.83 -10.51 -14.79
CA ILE A 48 -22.42 -9.72 -15.88
C ILE A 48 -21.93 -10.21 -17.24
N ALA A 49 -20.62 -10.43 -17.41
CA ALA A 49 -20.02 -10.85 -18.68
C ALA A 49 -20.50 -12.25 -19.12
N LEU A 50 -20.93 -13.10 -18.17
CA LEU A 50 -21.50 -14.42 -18.42
C LEU A 50 -23.02 -14.40 -18.61
N ASP A 51 -23.64 -13.23 -18.79
CA ASP A 51 -25.09 -13.04 -18.93
C ASP A 51 -25.91 -13.66 -17.77
N LYS A 52 -25.29 -13.80 -16.58
CA LYS A 52 -25.99 -14.26 -15.37
C LYS A 52 -26.82 -13.17 -14.71
N LEU A 53 -26.64 -11.92 -15.15
CA LEU A 53 -27.37 -10.73 -14.68
C LEU A 53 -27.98 -9.92 -15.86
N PRO A 54 -28.96 -10.46 -16.59
CA PRO A 54 -29.79 -9.63 -17.47
C PRO A 54 -30.60 -8.68 -16.57
N PRO A 55 -30.60 -7.34 -16.76
CA PRO A 55 -30.54 -6.59 -18.03
C PRO A 55 -29.23 -5.81 -18.30
N VAL A 56 -28.13 -6.14 -17.60
CA VAL A 56 -26.89 -5.36 -17.72
C VAL A 56 -26.15 -5.75 -19.01
N PRO A 57 -25.72 -4.80 -19.85
CA PRO A 57 -25.01 -5.11 -21.09
C PRO A 57 -23.65 -5.77 -20.79
N GLY A 58 -23.35 -6.88 -21.46
CA GLY A 58 -22.08 -7.62 -21.32
C GLY A 58 -20.79 -6.77 -21.33
N PRO A 59 -20.67 -5.72 -22.18
CA PRO A 59 -19.56 -4.77 -22.13
C PRO A 59 -19.30 -4.15 -20.75
N ALA A 60 -20.34 -3.85 -19.97
CA ALA A 60 -20.20 -3.30 -18.62
C ALA A 60 -19.55 -4.31 -17.67
N GLY A 61 -19.76 -5.61 -17.87
CA GLY A 61 -19.09 -6.67 -17.13
C GLY A 61 -17.57 -6.65 -17.33
N TYR A 62 -17.12 -6.51 -18.58
CA TYR A 62 -15.69 -6.38 -18.88
C TYR A 62 -15.07 -5.11 -18.28
N VAL A 63 -15.78 -3.98 -18.31
CA VAL A 63 -15.33 -2.74 -17.67
C VAL A 63 -15.16 -2.94 -16.16
N LEU A 64 -16.12 -3.59 -15.50
CA LEU A 64 -16.04 -3.93 -14.08
C LEU A 64 -14.86 -4.84 -13.74
N ILE A 65 -14.59 -5.85 -14.57
CA ILE A 65 -13.42 -6.73 -14.42
C ILE A 65 -12.13 -5.91 -14.51
N ILE A 66 -11.99 -5.09 -15.54
CA ILE A 66 -10.79 -4.26 -15.74
C ILE A 66 -10.63 -3.28 -14.57
N LEU A 67 -11.71 -2.64 -14.12
CA LEU A 67 -11.70 -1.74 -12.96
C LEU A 67 -11.31 -2.47 -11.67
N GLY A 68 -11.88 -3.64 -11.42
CA GLY A 68 -11.56 -4.45 -10.24
C GLY A 68 -10.10 -4.86 -10.21
N LEU A 69 -9.57 -5.31 -11.35
CA LEU A 69 -8.14 -5.59 -11.51
C LEU A 69 -7.30 -4.33 -11.31
N ALA A 70 -7.58 -3.25 -12.04
CA ALA A 70 -6.85 -2.00 -11.91
C ALA A 70 -6.86 -1.49 -10.46
N GLN A 71 -7.98 -1.59 -9.76
CA GLN A 71 -8.07 -1.24 -8.34
C GLN A 71 -7.17 -2.12 -7.46
N MET A 72 -7.10 -3.44 -7.69
CA MET A 72 -6.24 -4.34 -6.91
C MET A 72 -4.74 -4.03 -7.05
N TRP A 73 -4.32 -3.43 -8.17
CA TRP A 73 -2.91 -3.20 -8.47
C TRP A 73 -2.50 -1.73 -8.35
N VAL A 74 -3.29 -0.82 -8.92
CA VAL A 74 -2.96 0.62 -9.00
C VAL A 74 -3.15 1.30 -7.64
N LEU A 75 -4.29 1.10 -6.96
CA LEU A 75 -4.57 1.79 -5.69
C LEU A 75 -3.54 1.47 -4.59
N PRO A 76 -3.16 0.21 -4.34
CA PRO A 76 -2.16 -0.12 -3.32
C PRO A 76 -0.79 0.51 -3.59
N VAL A 77 -0.34 0.47 -4.85
CA VAL A 77 0.93 1.10 -5.25
C VAL A 77 0.88 2.61 -5.02
N TRP A 78 -0.26 3.22 -5.31
CA TRP A 78 -0.47 4.65 -5.08
C TRP A 78 -0.50 5.02 -3.59
N ILE A 79 -1.17 4.21 -2.77
CA ILE A 79 -1.22 4.39 -1.31
C ILE A 79 0.19 4.32 -0.71
N ILE A 80 1.00 3.33 -1.09
CA ILE A 80 2.39 3.20 -0.64
C ILE A 80 3.20 4.44 -1.04
N ARG A 81 3.09 4.88 -2.30
CA ARG A 81 3.77 6.10 -2.79
C ARG A 81 3.37 7.36 -2.05
N LYS A 82 2.09 7.49 -1.69
CA LYS A 82 1.61 8.64 -0.92
C LYS A 82 2.08 8.57 0.53
N TYR A 83 2.09 7.38 1.11
CA TYR A 83 2.53 7.14 2.48
C TYR A 83 4.01 7.49 2.67
N ILE A 84 4.89 7.07 1.74
CA ILE A 84 6.31 7.45 1.76
C ILE A 84 6.48 8.98 1.69
N ARG A 85 5.73 9.66 0.81
CA ARG A 85 5.79 11.13 0.70
C ARG A 85 5.30 11.85 1.95
N ALA A 86 4.27 11.35 2.62
CA ALA A 86 3.79 11.91 3.88
C ALA A 86 4.85 11.82 4.97
N ARG A 87 5.61 10.72 5.02
CA ARG A 87 6.68 10.52 6.02
C ARG A 87 7.87 11.45 5.81
N VAL A 88 8.28 11.66 4.57
CA VAL A 88 9.34 12.65 4.25
C VAL A 88 8.90 14.06 4.67
N ALA A 89 7.64 14.42 4.43
CA ALA A 89 7.12 15.72 4.86
C ALA A 89 7.06 15.87 6.40
N GLU A 90 6.69 14.81 7.12
CA GLU A 90 6.67 14.80 8.60
C GLU A 90 8.09 14.86 9.19
N GLU A 91 9.06 14.13 8.63
CA GLU A 91 10.47 14.18 9.06
C GLU A 91 11.12 15.53 8.74
N GLU A 92 10.80 16.15 7.61
CA GLU A 92 11.27 17.50 7.28
C GLU A 92 10.68 18.56 8.21
N MET A 93 9.40 18.43 8.60
CA MET A 93 8.79 19.32 9.59
C MET A 93 9.36 19.09 11.00
N ALA A 94 9.64 17.84 11.37
CA ALA A 94 10.27 17.52 12.65
C ALA A 94 11.70 18.06 12.73
N LYS A 95 12.52 17.87 11.68
CA LYS A 95 13.87 18.48 11.59
C LYS A 95 13.82 20.00 11.57
N ALA A 96 12.83 20.60 10.91
CA ALA A 96 12.63 22.05 10.93
C ALA A 96 12.23 22.57 12.32
N ALA A 97 11.45 21.80 13.08
CA ALA A 97 11.05 22.13 14.45
C ALA A 97 12.17 21.92 15.49
N GLU A 98 13.03 20.91 15.30
CA GLU A 98 14.25 20.70 16.09
C GLU A 98 15.29 21.79 15.81
N GLY A 99 15.51 22.14 14.54
CA GLY A 99 16.41 23.23 14.14
C GLY A 99 15.95 24.62 14.60
N ALA A 100 14.65 24.81 14.88
CA ALA A 100 14.10 26.06 15.41
C ALA A 100 14.20 26.21 16.94
N ASN A 101 14.52 25.12 17.68
CA ASN A 101 14.70 25.12 19.14
C ASN A 101 16.16 24.88 19.58
N GLY A 102 17.12 24.86 18.65
CA GLY A 102 18.55 24.83 18.96
C GLY A 102 19.07 26.21 19.36
N PRO A 103 19.67 26.38 20.56
CA PRO A 103 20.45 27.57 20.91
C PRO A 103 21.78 27.65 20.16
#